data_AF-C1MW36-F1
#
_entry.id   AF-C1MW36-F1
#
_cell.length_a   1.000
_cell.length_b   1.000
_cell.length_c   1.000
_cell.angle_alpha   90.00
_cell.angle_beta   90.00
_cell.angle_gamma   90.00
#
_symmetry.space_group_name_H-M   'P 1'
#
loop_
_entity.id
_entity.type
_entity.pdbx_description
1 polymer ?
#
loop_
_entity_poly.entity_id
_entity_poly.type
_entity_poly.pdbx_seq_one_letter_code
_entity_poly.pdbx_strand_id
1 'polypeptide(L)'
;MATASAAVHGVAPRARARWRRDASRDPVAGHHRASIARASPPTTPSSASMSRPMNKGEIIVVGLGPGNPAQITLEAWSALTADGALVHVRTAKHPTLSGLPAHVALRTFAHVYERTKKLEDVYPTIVKELIDRAVERASEVDEEAADAADASSSSSSSSSSRAIVYAVPGDPCVAENSVNILRAAAPARGVSVRLIPGVSFLEPTLAAVQADLLPSLAVVDAIDAAVSGYAIGISGDAPVLLCQLYSNALASDVKLTLMNQYPEETPVTLVHAAGCDDEIVETLQLCDLDRSEHIDILTSAYIPAIGGVNGVNGAGMESLLDVIVKKRTGGGGGGVGVDGGWLADSAAADGADAGDDPDLEDPDDVSSSSGSFDEAFDSFDFDECIDLECVWSVPDHAEDVAVDALRSAAMNAVAAAASDAPAEVRVDALGKLLAQVGLHVALAVEVGEFAMRDVVAAAIESVRREGTGGDDGEARGS
;
A
#
# COMPACT_ATOMS: atom_id res chain seq x y z
N MET A 1 26.32 -5.73 -76.06
CA MET A 1 27.41 -6.35 -75.29
C MET A 1 26.77 -6.85 -74.00
N ALA A 2 26.20 -8.06 -73.97
CA ALA A 2 26.90 -9.34 -73.75
C ALA A 2 27.65 -9.29 -72.40
N THR A 3 27.32 -10.09 -71.39
CA THR A 3 27.14 -11.55 -71.44
C THR A 3 26.22 -12.10 -70.35
N ALA A 4 25.39 -13.07 -70.75
CA ALA A 4 24.65 -14.01 -69.91
C ALA A 4 25.50 -15.24 -69.54
N SER A 5 25.03 -16.07 -68.58
CA SER A 5 24.95 -17.57 -68.62
C SER A 5 24.78 -18.11 -67.18
N ALA A 6 23.60 -18.63 -66.79
CA ALA A 6 23.17 -20.06 -66.75
C ALA A 6 23.74 -20.84 -65.54
N ALA A 7 23.09 -21.78 -64.83
CA ALA A 7 21.94 -22.65 -65.13
C ALA A 7 21.37 -23.32 -63.85
N VAL A 8 20.04 -23.52 -63.84
CA VAL A 8 19.22 -24.73 -63.53
C VAL A 8 19.44 -25.54 -62.23
N HIS A 9 18.30 -25.94 -61.60
CA HIS A 9 17.88 -27.23 -60.98
C HIS A 9 16.95 -26.89 -59.79
N GLY A 10 15.79 -27.48 -59.48
CA GLY A 10 15.04 -28.67 -59.91
C GLY A 10 14.01 -28.94 -58.78
N VAL A 11 12.79 -29.36 -59.11
CA VAL A 11 11.62 -29.50 -58.21
C VAL A 11 11.63 -30.82 -57.39
N ALA A 12 11.38 -30.72 -56.06
CA ALA A 12 10.71 -31.61 -55.05
C ALA A 12 10.86 -33.18 -55.09
N PRO A 13 10.51 -34.02 -54.06
CA PRO A 13 9.65 -33.79 -52.86
C PRO A 13 10.04 -34.51 -51.52
N ARG A 14 9.21 -34.24 -50.49
CA ARG A 14 8.94 -34.89 -49.17
C ARG A 14 9.56 -36.26 -48.84
N ALA A 15 10.06 -36.39 -47.60
CA ALA A 15 9.96 -37.65 -46.82
C ALA A 15 9.95 -37.40 -45.29
N ARG A 16 8.98 -38.04 -44.63
CA ARG A 16 8.77 -38.10 -43.17
C ARG A 16 9.79 -39.04 -42.51
N ALA A 17 10.41 -38.65 -41.40
CA ALA A 17 11.23 -39.55 -40.59
C ALA A 17 10.49 -39.95 -39.30
N ARG A 18 9.98 -41.20 -39.31
CA ARG A 18 9.64 -41.97 -38.11
C ARG A 18 10.93 -42.35 -37.39
N TRP A 19 11.00 -42.15 -36.07
CA TRP A 19 12.01 -42.82 -35.24
C TRP A 19 11.33 -43.96 -34.46
N ARG A 20 11.81 -45.18 -34.70
CA ARG A 20 11.44 -46.41 -33.98
C ARG A 20 12.27 -46.51 -32.69
N ARG A 21 11.60 -46.99 -31.64
CA ARG A 21 12.19 -47.49 -30.40
C ARG A 21 13.05 -48.71 -30.67
N ASP A 22 14.16 -48.83 -29.94
CA ASP A 22 14.58 -50.12 -29.42
C ASP A 22 15.01 -49.97 -27.95
N ALA A 23 14.64 -50.97 -27.17
CA ALA A 23 14.73 -51.01 -25.72
C ALA A 23 15.75 -52.08 -25.31
N SER A 24 16.59 -51.78 -24.31
CA SER A 24 16.91 -52.71 -23.20
C SER A 24 18.14 -52.25 -22.41
N ARG A 25 17.90 -51.84 -21.15
CA ARG A 25 18.56 -52.35 -19.93
C ARG A 25 18.21 -51.46 -18.72
N ASP A 26 17.46 -52.04 -17.80
CA ASP A 26 17.18 -51.62 -16.42
C ASP A 26 18.41 -51.78 -15.50
N PRO A 27 18.40 -51.39 -14.20
CA PRO A 27 17.73 -50.24 -13.55
C PRO A 27 18.61 -49.53 -12.48
N VAL A 28 18.06 -48.48 -11.87
CA VAL A 28 18.44 -47.82 -10.58
C VAL A 28 19.70 -46.93 -10.58
N ALA A 29 19.48 -45.60 -10.56
CA ALA A 29 20.06 -44.64 -9.61
C ALA A 29 19.88 -43.18 -10.09
N GLY A 30 19.58 -42.27 -9.16
CA GLY A 30 19.97 -40.86 -9.31
C GLY A 30 18.83 -39.88 -9.60
N HIS A 31 18.08 -39.51 -8.57
CA HIS A 31 17.46 -38.19 -8.52
C HIS A 31 18.58 -37.13 -8.51
N HIS A 32 18.88 -36.53 -9.66
CA HIS A 32 19.62 -35.28 -9.71
C HIS A 32 18.68 -34.13 -9.34
N ARG A 33 18.46 -33.98 -8.03
CA ARG A 33 18.22 -32.66 -7.44
C ARG A 33 19.43 -31.82 -7.79
N ALA A 34 19.25 -30.76 -8.58
CA ALA A 34 20.17 -29.64 -8.58
C ALA A 34 20.17 -29.10 -7.15
N SER A 35 21.20 -29.50 -6.40
CA SER A 35 21.49 -28.97 -5.08
C SER A 35 21.80 -27.49 -5.26
N ILE A 36 20.83 -26.64 -4.93
CA ILE A 36 21.11 -25.29 -4.46
C ILE A 36 22.20 -25.48 -3.41
N ALA A 37 23.38 -24.89 -3.66
CA ALA A 37 24.46 -24.87 -2.70
C ALA A 37 23.90 -24.25 -1.43
N ARG A 38 23.56 -25.12 -0.48
CA ARG A 38 23.19 -24.74 0.87
C ARG A 38 24.44 -24.07 1.40
N ALA A 39 24.43 -22.73 1.47
CA ALA A 39 25.50 -21.99 2.11
C ALA A 39 25.78 -22.68 3.44
N SER A 40 27.03 -23.09 3.64
CA SER A 40 27.46 -23.69 4.90
C SER A 40 26.94 -22.82 6.04
N PRO A 41 26.35 -23.39 7.10
CA PRO A 41 26.06 -22.60 8.28
C PRO A 41 27.36 -21.90 8.69
N PRO A 42 27.34 -20.61 9.06
CA PRO A 42 28.55 -19.93 9.48
C PRO A 42 29.20 -20.79 10.55
N THR A 43 30.43 -21.22 10.28
CA THR A 43 31.28 -21.92 11.23
C THR A 43 31.24 -21.12 12.52
N THR A 44 30.70 -21.73 13.58
CA THR A 44 30.74 -21.17 14.93
C THR A 44 32.18 -20.73 15.19
N PRO A 45 32.47 -19.44 15.40
CA PRO A 45 33.78 -19.06 15.88
C PRO A 45 33.99 -19.77 17.21
N SER A 46 35.07 -20.54 17.26
CA SER A 46 35.68 -21.06 18.48
C SER A 46 35.64 -19.98 19.57
N SER A 47 35.41 -20.39 20.80
CA SER A 47 35.26 -19.58 22.01
C SER A 47 36.49 -18.71 22.31
N ALA A 48 36.75 -17.73 21.45
CA ALA A 48 37.47 -16.54 21.81
C ALA A 48 36.46 -15.68 22.58
N SER A 49 36.82 -15.34 23.81
CA SER A 49 36.17 -14.33 24.65
C SER A 49 35.85 -13.09 23.82
N MET A 50 34.68 -13.04 23.19
CA MET A 50 34.11 -11.83 22.63
C MET A 50 33.69 -11.02 23.85
N SER A 51 34.52 -10.04 24.20
CA SER A 51 34.10 -8.97 25.07
C SER A 51 32.77 -8.46 24.54
N ARG A 52 31.70 -8.69 25.30
CA ARG A 52 30.38 -8.09 25.06
C ARG A 52 30.65 -6.62 24.73
N PRO A 53 30.25 -6.09 23.55
CA PRO A 53 30.47 -4.69 23.24
C PRO A 53 29.90 -3.90 24.41
N MET A 54 30.76 -3.15 25.09
CA MET A 54 30.35 -2.38 26.26
C MET A 54 29.28 -1.41 25.78
N ASN A 55 28.06 -1.59 26.28
CA ASN A 55 26.95 -0.71 25.95
C ASN A 55 27.28 0.67 26.50
N LYS A 56 27.51 1.63 25.60
CA LYS A 56 27.92 2.99 25.92
C LYS A 56 26.74 3.88 26.29
N GLY A 57 25.52 3.34 26.38
CA GLY A 57 24.32 4.05 26.82
C GLY A 57 23.05 3.46 26.25
N GLU A 58 21.91 3.82 26.81
CA GLU A 58 20.61 3.38 26.31
C GLU A 58 19.71 4.59 26.03
N ILE A 59 18.98 4.53 24.92
CA ILE A 59 17.91 5.48 24.60
C ILE A 59 16.60 4.70 24.54
N ILE A 60 15.69 5.03 25.44
CA ILE A 60 14.33 4.51 25.46
C ILE A 60 13.45 5.52 24.73
N VAL A 61 12.98 5.17 23.54
CA VAL A 61 12.06 6.01 22.76
C VAL A 61 10.63 5.66 23.14
N VAL A 62 9.82 6.66 23.47
CA VAL A 62 8.42 6.48 23.90
C VAL A 62 7.48 7.30 23.02
N GLY A 63 6.34 6.72 22.68
CA GLY A 63 5.25 7.44 22.02
C GLY A 63 4.38 8.22 23.00
N LEU A 64 4.10 9.49 22.70
CA LEU A 64 3.25 10.36 23.51
C LEU A 64 1.75 10.25 23.20
N GLY A 65 1.37 9.45 22.22
CA GLY A 65 -0.02 9.43 21.75
C GLY A 65 -0.34 10.61 20.83
N PRO A 66 -1.57 10.69 20.30
CA PRO A 66 -1.98 11.73 19.35
C PRO A 66 -2.21 13.11 20.01
N GLY A 67 -2.49 13.17 21.30
CA GLY A 67 -2.63 14.44 22.02
C GLY A 67 -3.26 14.33 23.41
N ASN A 68 -4.24 13.43 23.57
CA ASN A 68 -4.88 13.21 24.86
C ASN A 68 -3.92 12.50 25.85
N PRO A 69 -3.59 13.08 27.03
CA PRO A 69 -2.73 12.45 28.02
C PRO A 69 -3.19 11.06 28.48
N ALA A 70 -4.49 10.78 28.44
CA ALA A 70 -5.04 9.47 28.82
C ALA A 70 -4.70 8.35 27.82
N GLN A 71 -4.21 8.70 26.63
CA GLN A 71 -3.82 7.75 25.59
C GLN A 71 -2.32 7.40 25.61
N ILE A 72 -1.56 7.91 26.57
CA ILE A 72 -0.21 7.42 26.82
C ILE A 72 -0.31 5.97 27.34
N THR A 73 0.47 5.07 26.76
CA THR A 73 0.53 3.69 27.24
C THR A 73 1.11 3.62 28.65
N LEU A 74 0.67 2.66 29.46
CA LEU A 74 1.17 2.51 30.84
C LEU A 74 2.69 2.28 30.89
N GLU A 75 3.27 1.63 29.88
CA GLU A 75 4.71 1.44 29.78
C GLU A 75 5.43 2.78 29.47
N ALA A 76 4.92 3.57 28.53
CA ALA A 76 5.48 4.88 28.21
C ALA A 76 5.38 5.83 29.41
N TRP A 77 4.23 5.84 30.10
CA TRP A 77 4.03 6.60 31.34
C TRP A 77 5.07 6.21 32.40
N SER A 78 5.23 4.91 32.66
CA SER A 78 6.18 4.41 33.65
C SER A 78 7.63 4.81 33.33
N ALA A 79 8.01 4.80 32.05
CA ALA A 79 9.33 5.24 31.62
C ALA A 79 9.53 6.76 31.77
N LEU A 80 8.50 7.56 31.46
CA LEU A 80 8.53 9.02 31.58
C LEU A 80 8.56 9.49 33.03
N THR A 81 7.84 8.82 33.92
CA THR A 81 7.67 9.25 35.32
C THR A 81 8.63 8.57 36.30
N ALA A 82 9.49 7.68 35.82
CA ALA A 82 10.47 6.99 36.67
C ALA A 82 11.38 8.00 37.38
N ASP A 83 11.71 7.71 38.63
CA ASP A 83 12.58 8.57 39.43
C ASP A 83 13.96 8.71 38.75
N GLY A 84 14.37 9.97 38.54
CA GLY A 84 15.63 10.28 37.86
C GLY A 84 15.62 10.08 36.34
N ALA A 85 14.45 9.86 35.72
CA ALA A 85 14.33 9.80 34.27
C ALA A 85 14.79 11.12 33.62
N LEU A 86 15.73 11.00 32.67
CA LEU A 86 16.16 12.12 31.84
C LEU A 86 15.33 12.16 30.57
N VAL A 87 14.23 12.92 30.61
CA VAL A 87 13.26 12.99 29.52
C VAL A 87 13.61 14.09 28.53
N HIS A 88 13.88 13.67 27.31
CA HIS A 88 14.02 14.51 26.13
C HIS A 88 12.76 14.43 25.28
N VAL A 89 12.22 15.55 24.83
CA VAL A 89 10.99 15.60 24.02
C VAL A 89 11.29 16.25 22.68
N ARG A 90 10.80 15.64 21.58
CA ARG A 90 10.98 16.17 20.22
C ARG A 90 10.53 17.63 20.10
N THR A 91 9.36 17.96 20.67
CA THR A 91 8.75 19.29 20.58
C THR A 91 8.12 19.68 21.92
N ALA A 92 8.21 20.96 22.26
CA ALA A 92 7.51 21.52 23.42
C ALA A 92 5.99 21.68 23.17
N LYS A 93 5.58 21.71 21.89
CA LYS A 93 4.20 21.94 21.47
C LYS A 93 3.48 20.59 21.27
N HIS A 94 3.19 19.91 22.37
CA HIS A 94 2.41 18.67 22.33
C HIS A 94 1.40 18.62 23.50
N PRO A 95 0.08 18.48 23.23
CA PRO A 95 -0.95 18.58 24.27
C PRO A 95 -0.75 17.61 25.45
N THR A 96 -0.32 16.38 25.16
CA THR A 96 0.00 15.33 26.15
C THR A 96 0.89 15.80 27.29
N LEU A 97 1.86 16.70 27.02
CA LEU A 97 2.86 17.10 28.02
C LEU A 97 2.22 17.82 29.22
N SER A 98 1.07 18.46 29.04
CA SER A 98 0.33 19.14 30.11
C SER A 98 -0.21 18.18 31.18
N GLY A 99 -0.39 16.90 30.83
CA GLY A 99 -0.86 15.85 31.76
C GLY A 99 0.26 15.15 32.53
N LEU A 100 1.54 15.44 32.25
CA LEU A 100 2.65 14.81 32.95
C LEU A 100 2.81 15.36 34.37
N PRO A 101 3.25 14.54 35.34
CA PRO A 101 3.49 14.99 36.70
C PRO A 101 4.58 16.08 36.77
N ALA A 102 4.43 17.03 37.69
CA ALA A 102 5.34 18.17 37.82
C ALA A 102 6.79 17.80 38.17
N HIS A 103 7.05 16.59 38.67
CA HIS A 103 8.42 16.11 38.96
C HIS A 103 9.18 15.67 37.72
N VAL A 104 8.52 15.48 36.58
CA VAL A 104 9.16 15.07 35.33
C VAL A 104 9.84 16.28 34.71
N ALA A 105 11.18 16.29 34.74
CA ALA A 105 11.97 17.35 34.12
C ALA A 105 12.09 17.12 32.60
N LEU A 106 11.40 17.93 31.81
CA LEU A 106 11.40 17.86 30.35
C LEU A 106 12.52 18.71 29.74
N ARG A 107 13.30 18.12 28.85
CA ARG A 107 14.24 18.83 27.97
C ARG A 107 13.70 18.77 26.54
N THR A 108 13.51 19.92 25.90
CA THR A 108 12.96 19.96 24.54
C THR A 108 14.05 20.25 23.51
N PHE A 109 13.82 19.85 22.27
CA PHE A 109 14.70 20.18 21.14
C PHE A 109 14.25 21.42 20.35
N ALA A 110 13.45 22.31 20.96
CA ALA A 110 12.97 23.53 20.30
C ALA A 110 14.14 24.39 19.76
N HIS A 111 15.26 24.44 20.49
CA HIS A 111 16.49 25.14 20.07
C HIS A 111 17.08 24.64 18.76
N VAL A 112 16.86 23.36 18.41
CA VAL A 112 17.36 22.79 17.16
C VAL A 112 16.58 23.36 15.97
N TYR A 113 15.26 23.50 16.10
CA TYR A 113 14.43 24.09 15.05
C TYR A 113 14.76 25.58 14.84
N GLU A 114 15.05 26.31 15.91
CA GLU A 114 15.43 27.73 15.83
C GLU A 114 16.81 27.96 15.21
N ARG A 115 17.78 27.06 15.49
CA ARG A 115 19.18 27.22 15.05
C ARG A 115 19.43 26.70 13.63
N THR A 116 18.62 25.77 13.15
CA THR A 116 18.87 25.06 11.90
C THR A 116 18.17 25.75 10.72
N LYS A 117 18.94 26.09 9.67
CA LYS A 117 18.40 26.80 8.50
C LYS A 117 17.65 25.91 7.52
N LYS A 118 17.99 24.62 7.49
CA LYS A 118 17.41 23.64 6.58
C LYS A 118 16.63 22.61 7.39
N LEU A 119 15.40 22.32 6.98
CA LEU A 119 14.55 21.35 7.66
C LEU A 119 15.16 19.94 7.65
N GLU A 120 15.85 19.57 6.57
CA GLU A 120 16.53 18.27 6.39
C GLU A 120 17.61 18.01 7.45
N ASP A 121 18.19 19.06 8.04
CA ASP A 121 19.26 18.96 9.03
C ASP A 121 18.74 18.88 10.48
N VAL A 122 17.44 19.13 10.73
CA VAL A 122 16.87 19.19 12.07
C VAL A 122 16.94 17.83 12.77
N TYR A 123 16.37 16.78 12.16
CA TYR A 123 16.34 15.45 12.77
C TYR A 123 17.74 14.83 12.93
N PRO A 124 18.65 14.89 11.95
CA PRO A 124 20.04 14.46 12.14
C PRO A 124 20.72 15.16 13.33
N THR A 125 20.45 16.45 13.53
CA THR A 125 21.01 17.22 14.66
C THR A 125 20.43 16.75 16.00
N ILE A 126 19.11 16.54 16.10
CA ILE A 126 18.46 15.98 17.30
C ILE A 126 19.07 14.62 17.64
N VAL A 127 19.20 13.73 16.66
CA VAL A 127 19.74 12.37 16.84
C VAL A 127 21.18 12.43 17.36
N LYS A 128 22.00 13.32 16.80
CA LYS A 128 23.38 13.50 17.28
C LYS A 128 23.41 13.92 18.76
N GLU A 129 22.63 14.94 19.13
CA GLU A 129 22.55 15.42 20.52
C GLU A 129 22.02 14.33 21.48
N LEU A 130 21.03 13.52 21.05
CA LEU A 130 20.52 12.38 21.82
C LEU A 130 21.58 11.32 22.09
N ILE A 131 22.33 10.92 21.05
CA ILE A 131 23.38 9.90 21.18
C ILE A 131 24.51 10.40 22.08
N ASP A 132 24.94 11.65 21.90
CA ASP A 132 25.98 12.24 22.74
C ASP A 132 25.52 12.28 24.21
N ARG A 133 24.28 12.68 24.48
CA ARG A 133 23.74 12.71 25.84
C ARG A 133 23.60 11.31 26.47
N ALA A 134 23.23 10.30 25.68
CA ALA A 134 23.16 8.92 26.17
C ALA A 134 24.55 8.38 26.60
N VAL A 135 25.60 8.73 25.84
CA VAL A 135 26.98 8.37 26.16
C VAL A 135 27.51 9.11 27.39
N GLU A 136 27.21 10.40 27.50
CA GLU A 136 27.52 11.18 28.70
C GLU A 136 26.85 10.58 29.94
N ARG A 137 25.55 10.30 29.86
CA ARG A 137 24.79 9.72 30.98
C ARG A 137 25.36 8.37 31.44
N ALA A 138 25.74 7.53 30.49
CA ALA A 138 26.37 6.25 30.81
C ALA A 138 27.70 6.44 31.55
N SER A 139 28.53 7.40 31.12
CA SER A 139 29.79 7.74 31.78
C SER A 139 29.58 8.32 33.18
N GLU A 140 28.64 9.24 33.35
CA GLU A 140 28.25 9.83 34.65
C GLU A 140 27.87 8.73 35.67
N VAL A 141 27.09 7.74 35.23
CA VAL A 141 26.66 6.62 36.10
C VAL A 141 27.80 5.65 36.40
N ASP A 142 28.71 5.40 35.45
CA ASP A 142 29.91 4.59 35.70
C ASP A 142 30.83 5.24 36.75
N GLU A 143 31.00 6.56 36.68
CA GLU A 143 31.78 7.34 37.64
C GLU A 143 31.12 7.36 39.04
N GLU A 144 29.82 7.64 39.12
CA GLU A 144 29.05 7.58 40.39
C GLU A 144 29.14 6.20 41.04
N ALA A 145 29.06 5.13 40.25
CA ALA A 145 29.15 3.76 40.76
C ALA A 145 30.56 3.40 41.24
N ALA A 146 31.60 3.92 40.59
CA ALA A 146 32.99 3.74 41.00
C ALA A 146 33.27 4.47 42.33
N ASP A 147 32.81 5.71 42.46
CA ASP A 147 32.96 6.51 43.69
C ASP A 147 32.17 5.94 44.87
N ALA A 148 30.96 5.43 44.63
CA ALA A 148 30.12 4.79 45.66
C ALA A 148 30.68 3.44 46.14
N ALA A 149 31.45 2.73 45.31
CA ALA A 149 32.11 1.48 45.69
C ALA A 149 33.28 1.70 46.67
N ASP A 150 33.89 2.89 46.65
CA ASP A 150 35.02 3.25 47.53
C ASP A 150 34.55 3.79 48.90
N ALA A 151 33.28 4.22 49.02
CA ALA A 151 32.68 4.72 50.26
C ALA A 151 31.82 3.64 50.96
N SER A 152 32.37 2.97 51.98
CA SER A 152 31.67 1.89 52.69
C SER A 152 30.39 2.36 53.43
N SER A 153 29.25 1.79 53.03
CA SER A 153 27.96 1.67 53.72
C SER A 153 27.36 2.93 54.35
N SER A 154 26.33 3.50 53.71
CA SER A 154 24.98 3.73 54.28
C SER A 154 24.10 4.48 53.29
N SER A 155 22.89 3.96 53.08
CA SER A 155 21.72 4.60 52.44
C SER A 155 21.48 4.29 50.95
N SER A 156 20.41 3.49 50.76
CA SER A 156 19.48 3.42 49.64
C SER A 156 20.02 3.79 48.25
N SER A 157 20.41 2.74 47.52
CA SER A 157 20.71 2.74 46.10
C SER A 157 19.57 3.39 45.29
N SER A 158 19.72 4.68 44.97
CA SER A 158 19.16 5.22 43.75
C SER A 158 20.03 4.67 42.62
N SER A 159 19.63 3.54 42.05
CA SER A 159 20.28 3.01 40.84
C SER A 159 19.99 4.01 39.71
N SER A 160 20.88 5.00 39.57
CA SER A 160 20.86 5.96 38.47
C SER A 160 20.84 5.18 37.16
N SER A 161 19.73 5.25 36.42
CA SER A 161 19.63 4.57 35.13
C SER A 161 20.62 5.20 34.14
N ARG A 162 21.32 4.33 33.41
CA ARG A 162 22.16 4.70 32.25
C ARG A 162 21.34 5.14 31.05
N ALA A 163 20.02 4.94 31.10
CA ALA A 163 19.11 5.25 30.01
C ALA A 163 18.67 6.71 30.06
N ILE A 164 18.54 7.30 28.87
CA ILE A 164 17.74 8.51 28.67
C ILE A 164 16.43 8.14 27.98
N VAL A 165 15.41 8.97 28.17
CA VAL A 165 14.10 8.79 27.54
C VAL A 165 13.94 9.82 26.43
N TYR A 166 13.56 9.39 25.24
CA TYR A 166 13.22 10.25 24.11
C TYR A 166 11.74 10.11 23.75
N ALA A 167 10.96 11.14 24.03
CA ALA A 167 9.52 11.19 23.80
C ALA A 167 9.20 11.84 22.45
N VAL A 168 8.43 11.13 21.63
CA VAL A 168 8.01 11.57 20.30
C VAL A 168 6.47 11.62 20.20
N PRO A 169 5.90 12.51 19.39
CA PRO A 169 4.46 12.52 19.11
C PRO A 169 3.98 11.19 18.54
N GLY A 170 2.76 10.77 18.87
CA GLY A 170 2.17 9.55 18.33
C GLY A 170 2.92 8.28 18.76
N ASP A 171 3.29 7.46 17.76
CA ASP A 171 4.01 6.21 17.93
C ASP A 171 5.44 6.29 17.33
N PRO A 172 6.49 5.77 17.99
CA PRO A 172 7.87 5.83 17.48
C PRO A 172 8.11 5.13 16.14
N CYS A 173 7.24 4.23 15.72
CA CYS A 173 7.34 3.46 14.49
C CYS A 173 6.48 4.01 13.35
N VAL A 174 5.61 4.98 13.62
CA VAL A 174 4.66 5.53 12.64
C VAL A 174 5.03 6.97 12.29
N ALA A 175 5.46 7.18 11.06
CA ALA A 175 5.75 8.51 10.48
C ALA A 175 6.75 9.40 11.26
N GLU A 176 7.61 8.82 12.12
CA GLU A 176 8.59 9.56 12.92
C GLU A 176 10.03 9.35 12.43
N ASN A 177 10.46 10.24 11.52
CA ASN A 177 11.78 10.13 10.87
C ASN A 177 12.96 10.25 11.85
N SER A 178 12.83 11.01 12.95
CA SER A 178 13.91 11.14 13.93
C SER A 178 14.28 9.79 14.57
N VAL A 179 13.29 8.90 14.77
CA VAL A 179 13.50 7.56 15.32
C VAL A 179 14.13 6.64 14.28
N ASN A 180 13.75 6.76 13.00
CA ASN A 180 14.40 6.02 11.93
C ASN A 180 15.90 6.35 11.83
N ILE A 181 16.24 7.64 11.80
CA ILE A 181 17.63 8.11 11.78
C ILE A 181 18.38 7.66 13.05
N LEU A 182 17.74 7.73 14.22
CA LEU A 182 18.32 7.29 15.49
C LEU A 182 18.69 5.79 15.47
N ARG A 183 17.79 4.93 15.01
CA ARG A 183 18.02 3.48 14.92
C ARG A 183 19.16 3.13 13.98
N ALA A 184 19.32 3.88 12.89
CA ALA A 184 20.42 3.70 11.95
C ALA A 184 21.77 4.17 12.54
N ALA A 185 21.79 5.28 13.27
CA ALA A 185 23.03 5.92 13.74
C ALA A 185 23.55 5.38 15.10
N ALA A 186 22.67 5.03 16.03
CA ALA A 186 23.04 4.64 17.39
C ALA A 186 24.00 3.42 17.50
N PRO A 187 23.85 2.34 16.69
CA PRO A 187 24.74 1.18 16.76
C PRO A 187 26.22 1.52 16.52
N ALA A 188 26.50 2.47 15.62
CA ALA A 188 27.87 2.91 15.33
C ALA A 188 28.56 3.59 16.53
N ARG A 189 27.77 4.07 17.49
CA ARG A 189 28.24 4.71 18.73
C ARG A 189 28.16 3.78 19.94
N GLY A 190 27.73 2.53 19.75
CA GLY A 190 27.58 1.54 20.83
C GLY A 190 26.44 1.86 21.79
N VAL A 191 25.42 2.61 21.34
CA VAL A 191 24.23 2.97 22.12
C VAL A 191 23.08 2.05 21.71
N SER A 192 22.39 1.45 22.69
CA SER A 192 21.20 0.65 22.44
C SER A 192 19.95 1.52 22.35
N VAL A 193 19.06 1.21 21.41
CA VAL A 193 17.76 1.87 21.25
C VAL A 193 16.66 0.88 21.57
N ARG A 194 15.80 1.22 22.53
CA ARG A 194 14.59 0.47 22.89
C ARG A 194 13.37 1.32 22.53
N LEU A 195 12.37 0.73 21.88
CA LEU A 195 11.14 1.42 21.54
C LEU A 195 10.01 0.96 22.48
N ILE A 196 9.24 1.91 22.99
CA ILE A 196 7.95 1.67 23.64
C ILE A 196 6.88 2.23 22.69
N PRO A 197 6.02 1.38 22.12
CA PRO A 197 4.93 1.81 21.26
C PRO A 197 3.97 2.78 21.97
N GLY A 198 3.39 3.69 21.19
CA GLY A 198 2.33 4.62 21.57
C GLY A 198 1.10 4.42 20.70
N VAL A 199 0.05 5.19 20.98
CA VAL A 199 -1.08 5.33 20.06
C VAL A 199 -0.66 6.30 18.96
N SER A 200 -0.81 5.91 17.69
CA SER A 200 -0.44 6.77 16.57
C SER A 200 -1.61 7.71 16.20
N PHE A 201 -1.52 8.39 15.06
CA PHE A 201 -2.68 9.09 14.49
C PHE A 201 -3.61 8.14 13.73
N LEU A 202 -3.17 6.93 13.38
CA LEU A 202 -3.96 5.97 12.59
C LEU A 202 -5.21 5.54 13.33
N GLU A 203 -5.07 5.12 14.60
CA GLU A 203 -6.19 4.63 15.40
C GLU A 203 -7.32 5.67 15.58
N PRO A 204 -7.05 6.92 16.03
CA PRO A 204 -8.11 7.92 16.12
C PRO A 204 -8.66 8.31 14.75
N THR A 205 -7.83 8.35 13.70
CA THR A 205 -8.32 8.67 12.35
C THR A 205 -9.29 7.60 11.85
N LEU A 206 -8.97 6.32 12.02
CA LEU A 206 -9.83 5.19 11.66
C LEU A 206 -11.14 5.19 12.45
N ALA A 207 -11.06 5.51 13.75
CA ALA A 207 -12.25 5.67 14.58
C ALA A 207 -13.14 6.82 14.11
N ALA A 208 -12.55 7.97 13.73
CA ALA A 208 -13.24 9.14 13.25
C ALA A 208 -13.97 8.89 11.92
N VAL A 209 -13.35 8.15 10.99
CA VAL A 209 -13.96 7.77 9.71
C VAL A 209 -14.77 6.46 9.77
N GLN A 210 -14.84 5.82 10.94
CA GLN A 210 -15.53 4.56 11.18
C GLN A 210 -15.07 3.43 10.23
N ALA A 211 -13.77 3.36 9.94
CA ALA A 211 -13.19 2.36 9.07
C ALA A 211 -12.37 1.31 9.83
N ASP A 212 -12.27 0.12 9.24
CA ASP A 212 -11.34 -0.93 9.67
C ASP A 212 -10.14 -1.00 8.70
N LEU A 213 -9.01 -1.48 9.19
CA LEU A 213 -7.84 -1.81 8.39
C LEU A 213 -8.08 -3.04 7.51
N LEU A 214 -8.91 -3.98 7.97
CA LEU A 214 -9.21 -5.21 7.27
C LEU A 214 -10.50 -5.10 6.45
N PRO A 215 -10.65 -5.87 5.35
CA PRO A 215 -9.65 -6.78 4.76
C PRO A 215 -8.57 -6.07 3.94
N SER A 216 -8.79 -4.81 3.58
CA SER A 216 -7.89 -4.04 2.72
C SER A 216 -8.06 -2.53 2.96
N LEU A 217 -7.05 -1.90 3.55
CA LEU A 217 -6.87 -0.45 3.57
C LEU A 217 -5.43 -0.16 3.17
N ALA A 218 -5.22 0.72 2.18
CA ALA A 218 -3.89 1.22 1.86
C ALA A 218 -3.57 2.45 2.72
N VAL A 219 -2.39 2.48 3.33
CA VAL A 219 -1.88 3.66 4.04
C VAL A 219 -0.75 4.25 3.21
N VAL A 220 -0.92 5.48 2.73
CA VAL A 220 -0.04 6.11 1.74
C VAL A 220 0.34 7.52 2.19
N ASP A 221 1.59 7.91 1.97
CA ASP A 221 2.04 9.28 2.22
C ASP A 221 1.52 10.22 1.11
N ALA A 222 0.89 11.33 1.49
CA ALA A 222 0.39 12.32 0.55
C ALA A 222 1.52 12.92 -0.33
N ILE A 223 2.75 13.00 0.19
CA ILE A 223 3.90 13.48 -0.59
C ILE A 223 4.22 12.50 -1.72
N ASP A 224 4.22 11.19 -1.43
CA ASP A 224 4.49 10.17 -2.44
C ASP A 224 3.38 10.13 -3.49
N ALA A 225 2.12 10.32 -3.07
CA ALA A 225 0.99 10.45 -3.98
C ALA A 225 1.13 11.68 -4.90
N ALA A 226 1.54 12.84 -4.36
CA ALA A 226 1.71 14.07 -5.13
C ALA A 226 2.84 14.02 -6.16
N VAL A 227 3.96 13.37 -5.84
CA VAL A 227 5.12 13.28 -6.74
C VAL A 227 4.94 12.19 -7.81
N SER A 228 3.98 11.28 -7.60
CA SER A 228 3.67 10.23 -8.56
C SER A 228 2.91 10.78 -9.77
N GLY A 229 3.32 10.38 -10.98
CA GLY A 229 2.56 10.69 -12.20
C GLY A 229 1.23 9.94 -12.35
N TYR A 230 0.97 8.92 -11.51
CA TYR A 230 -0.25 8.11 -11.57
C TYR A 230 -0.61 7.50 -10.20
N ALA A 231 -0.39 8.20 -9.08
CA ALA A 231 -0.78 7.77 -7.73
C ALA A 231 -0.35 6.31 -7.40
N ILE A 232 0.96 6.02 -7.52
CA ILE A 232 1.53 4.71 -7.19
C ILE A 232 1.19 4.32 -5.74
N GLY A 233 0.74 3.09 -5.53
CA GLY A 233 0.37 2.56 -4.21
C GLY A 233 -1.08 2.81 -3.82
N ILE A 234 -1.84 3.54 -4.65
CA ILE A 234 -3.27 3.77 -4.51
C ILE A 234 -3.97 2.89 -5.55
N SER A 235 -4.85 2.01 -5.09
CA SER A 235 -5.72 1.19 -5.94
C SER A 235 -7.15 1.67 -5.79
N GLY A 236 -7.94 1.60 -6.86
CA GLY A 236 -9.38 1.82 -6.79
C GLY A 236 -10.16 0.71 -6.08
N ASP A 237 -9.52 -0.43 -5.79
CA ASP A 237 -10.18 -1.61 -5.21
C ASP A 237 -10.26 -1.60 -3.68
N ALA A 238 -9.46 -0.76 -3.03
CA ALA A 238 -9.38 -0.69 -1.59
C ALA A 238 -9.47 0.77 -1.14
N PRO A 239 -10.11 1.04 0.01
CA PRO A 239 -10.03 2.36 0.61
C PRO A 239 -8.57 2.74 0.90
N VAL A 240 -8.32 4.05 0.89
CA VAL A 240 -6.99 4.62 1.08
C VAL A 240 -7.03 5.66 2.19
N LEU A 241 -6.08 5.55 3.11
CA LEU A 241 -5.76 6.56 4.10
C LEU A 241 -4.48 7.29 3.69
N LEU A 242 -4.65 8.52 3.20
CA LEU A 242 -3.56 9.44 2.91
C LEU A 242 -3.12 10.16 4.17
N CYS A 243 -1.85 10.02 4.50
CA CYS A 243 -1.23 10.61 5.67
C CYS A 243 -0.45 11.87 5.28
N GLN A 244 -0.21 12.75 6.25
CA GLN A 244 0.62 13.95 6.07
C GLN A 244 0.11 14.92 5.00
N LEU A 245 -1.21 15.11 4.89
CA LEU A 245 -1.78 16.11 3.99
C LEU A 245 -1.64 17.52 4.60
N TYR A 246 -0.42 18.04 4.71
CA TYR A 246 -0.13 19.16 5.61
C TYR A 246 -0.38 20.57 5.03
N SER A 247 -0.75 20.69 3.76
CA SER A 247 -0.99 22.00 3.14
C SER A 247 -1.93 21.92 1.94
N ASN A 248 -2.62 23.02 1.65
CA ASN A 248 -3.47 23.15 0.46
C ASN A 248 -2.69 22.99 -0.85
N ALA A 249 -1.41 23.39 -0.89
CA ALA A 249 -0.57 23.17 -2.06
C ALA A 249 -0.35 21.66 -2.33
N LEU A 250 0.00 20.90 -1.27
CA LEU A 250 0.13 19.45 -1.38
C LEU A 250 -1.21 18.78 -1.72
N ALA A 251 -2.31 19.25 -1.10
CA ALA A 251 -3.65 18.74 -1.39
C ALA A 251 -4.05 18.97 -2.85
N SER A 252 -3.66 20.09 -3.45
CA SER A 252 -3.89 20.36 -4.87
C SER A 252 -3.12 19.37 -5.76
N ASP A 253 -1.85 19.10 -5.46
CA ASP A 253 -1.05 18.14 -6.23
C ASP A 253 -1.62 16.71 -6.09
N VAL A 254 -1.94 16.29 -4.87
CA VAL A 254 -2.61 15.00 -4.59
C VAL A 254 -3.93 14.88 -5.35
N LYS A 255 -4.78 15.91 -5.30
CA LYS A 255 -6.05 15.96 -6.03
C LYS A 255 -5.83 15.70 -7.52
N LEU A 256 -4.94 16.45 -8.15
CA LEU A 256 -4.67 16.32 -9.58
C LEU A 256 -4.18 14.92 -9.93
N THR A 257 -3.32 14.32 -9.09
CA THR A 257 -2.87 12.96 -9.30
C THR A 257 -4.00 11.95 -9.15
N LEU A 258 -4.84 12.07 -8.12
CA LEU A 258 -5.95 11.17 -7.84
C LEU A 258 -7.05 11.24 -8.91
N MET A 259 -7.31 12.41 -9.50
CA MET A 259 -8.30 12.59 -10.57
C MET A 259 -7.96 11.80 -11.85
N ASN A 260 -6.74 11.26 -11.98
CA ASN A 260 -6.43 10.32 -13.06
C ASN A 260 -7.06 8.93 -12.86
N GLN A 261 -7.45 8.59 -11.62
CA GLN A 261 -8.00 7.28 -11.25
C GLN A 261 -9.42 7.36 -10.69
N TYR A 262 -9.72 8.41 -9.92
CA TYR A 262 -10.98 8.59 -9.23
C TYR A 262 -11.88 9.61 -9.94
N PRO A 263 -13.20 9.39 -9.99
CA PRO A 263 -14.16 10.42 -10.35
C PRO A 263 -13.99 11.68 -9.50
N GLU A 264 -14.23 12.85 -10.08
CA GLU A 264 -14.00 14.13 -9.39
C GLU A 264 -14.96 14.36 -8.21
N GLU A 265 -16.13 13.72 -8.25
CA GLU A 265 -17.17 13.75 -7.21
C GLU A 265 -16.93 12.73 -6.09
N THR A 266 -15.83 11.96 -6.16
CA THR A 266 -15.51 10.96 -5.12
C THR A 266 -15.46 11.64 -3.76
N PRO A 267 -16.22 11.16 -2.76
CA PRO A 267 -16.20 11.75 -1.42
C PRO A 267 -14.88 11.44 -0.73
N VAL A 268 -14.18 12.48 -0.27
CA VAL A 268 -12.94 12.40 0.52
C VAL A 268 -13.23 12.93 1.91
N THR A 269 -12.93 12.14 2.93
CA THR A 269 -13.12 12.55 4.33
C THR A 269 -11.80 13.01 4.91
N LEU A 270 -11.69 14.29 5.25
CA LEU A 270 -10.55 14.86 5.97
C LEU A 270 -10.77 14.69 7.48
N VAL A 271 -9.71 14.27 8.17
CA VAL A 271 -9.64 14.26 9.63
C VAL A 271 -8.47 15.14 10.04
N HIS A 272 -8.79 16.19 10.80
CA HIS A 272 -7.83 17.15 11.33
C HIS A 272 -7.64 16.88 12.82
N ALA A 273 -6.38 16.92 13.27
CA ALA A 273 -6.03 16.79 14.69
C ALA A 273 -6.64 15.55 15.37
N ALA A 274 -6.66 14.42 14.66
CA ALA A 274 -7.25 13.17 15.13
C ALA A 274 -6.78 12.80 16.56
N GLY A 275 -7.71 12.50 17.46
CA GLY A 275 -7.43 12.13 18.85
C GLY A 275 -7.08 13.30 19.78
N CYS A 276 -7.24 14.54 19.31
CA CYS A 276 -7.15 15.76 20.12
C CYS A 276 -8.54 16.35 20.40
N ASP A 277 -8.61 17.30 21.34
CA ASP A 277 -9.87 18.00 21.67
C ASP A 277 -10.39 18.87 20.50
N ASP A 278 -9.50 19.32 19.62
CA ASP A 278 -9.80 20.12 18.42
C ASP A 278 -10.01 19.25 17.17
N GLU A 279 -10.37 17.97 17.33
CA GLU A 279 -10.64 17.07 16.19
C GLU A 279 -11.78 17.61 15.32
N ILE A 280 -11.54 17.68 14.01
CA ILE A 280 -12.53 18.08 13.00
C ILE A 280 -12.57 17.00 11.94
N VAL A 281 -13.78 16.54 11.60
CA VAL A 281 -14.03 15.62 10.49
C VAL A 281 -14.92 16.34 9.49
N GLU A 282 -14.47 16.42 8.24
CA GLU A 282 -15.24 16.98 7.14
C GLU A 282 -15.16 16.10 5.90
N THR A 283 -16.20 16.12 5.08
CA THR A 283 -16.23 15.38 3.81
C THR A 283 -16.41 16.36 2.67
N LEU A 284 -15.50 16.30 1.71
CA LEU A 284 -15.46 17.12 0.50
C LEU A 284 -15.49 16.22 -0.73
N GLN A 285 -15.81 16.78 -1.89
CA GLN A 285 -15.55 16.11 -3.16
C GLN A 285 -14.05 16.17 -3.46
N LEU A 286 -13.53 15.18 -4.19
CA LEU A 286 -12.12 15.15 -4.58
C LEU A 286 -11.71 16.45 -5.31
N CYS A 287 -12.57 16.99 -6.17
CA CYS A 287 -12.33 18.26 -6.88
C CYS A 287 -12.13 19.48 -5.95
N ASP A 288 -12.66 19.41 -4.73
CA ASP A 288 -12.64 20.46 -3.71
C ASP A 288 -11.63 20.18 -2.57
N LEU A 289 -10.83 19.11 -2.66
CA LEU A 289 -9.93 18.65 -1.61
C LEU A 289 -8.98 19.75 -1.07
N ASP A 290 -8.48 20.61 -1.95
CA ASP A 290 -7.54 21.70 -1.66
C ASP A 290 -8.21 23.01 -1.18
N ARG A 291 -9.53 22.98 -0.94
CA ARG A 291 -10.31 24.15 -0.49
C ARG A 291 -10.61 24.16 1.00
N SER A 292 -10.26 23.11 1.74
CA SER A 292 -10.45 23.09 3.19
C SER A 292 -9.57 24.15 3.87
N GLU A 293 -10.18 24.93 4.76
CA GLU A 293 -9.48 25.93 5.58
C GLU A 293 -8.78 25.29 6.79
N HIS A 294 -9.08 24.02 7.08
CA HIS A 294 -8.59 23.28 8.25
C HIS A 294 -7.32 22.45 7.97
N ILE A 295 -6.89 22.38 6.70
CA ILE A 295 -5.67 21.64 6.32
C ILE A 295 -4.43 22.22 7.02
N ASP A 296 -3.82 21.38 7.84
CA ASP A 296 -2.55 21.62 8.57
C ASP A 296 -1.77 20.30 8.76
N ILE A 297 -0.60 20.36 9.40
CA ILE A 297 0.35 19.26 9.65
C ILE A 297 -0.24 18.02 10.34
N LEU A 298 -1.43 18.12 10.94
CA LEU A 298 -2.15 17.01 11.58
C LEU A 298 -3.36 16.51 10.76
N THR A 299 -3.37 16.76 9.45
CA THR A 299 -4.46 16.36 8.56
C THR A 299 -4.16 15.06 7.85
N SER A 300 -5.14 14.16 7.84
CA SER A 300 -5.18 12.95 7.03
C SER A 300 -6.45 12.92 6.18
N ALA A 301 -6.43 12.19 5.06
CA ALA A 301 -7.58 12.06 4.18
C ALA A 301 -7.91 10.59 3.95
N TYR A 302 -9.18 10.23 4.10
CA TYR A 302 -9.73 8.92 3.79
C TYR A 302 -10.51 8.97 2.47
N ILE A 303 -10.18 8.06 1.57
CA ILE A 303 -10.81 7.90 0.26
C ILE A 303 -11.40 6.50 0.19
N PRO A 304 -12.71 6.34 -0.08
CA PRO A 304 -13.32 5.02 -0.23
C PRO A 304 -12.87 4.34 -1.53
N ALA A 305 -13.02 3.02 -1.60
CA ALA A 305 -12.85 2.29 -2.86
C ALA A 305 -13.86 2.76 -3.93
N ILE A 306 -13.46 2.67 -5.19
CA ILE A 306 -14.32 2.96 -6.34
C ILE A 306 -15.45 1.91 -6.35
N GLY A 307 -16.71 2.38 -6.38
CA GLY A 307 -17.89 1.51 -6.32
C GLY A 307 -18.40 1.19 -4.91
N GLY A 308 -17.84 1.80 -3.86
CA GLY A 308 -18.37 1.75 -2.49
C GLY A 308 -17.69 0.74 -1.57
N VAL A 309 -18.26 0.57 -0.37
CA VAL A 309 -17.71 -0.29 0.68
C VAL A 309 -17.75 -1.75 0.21
N ASN A 310 -16.58 -2.38 0.07
CA ASN A 310 -16.31 -3.74 -0.45
C ASN A 310 -16.02 -3.88 -1.96
N GLY A 311 -15.85 -2.81 -2.73
CA GLY A 311 -15.29 -2.91 -4.10
C GLY A 311 -16.07 -3.86 -5.02
N VAL A 312 -17.40 -3.92 -4.88
CA VAL A 312 -18.26 -4.91 -5.56
C VAL A 312 -18.17 -4.82 -7.09
N ASN A 313 -17.57 -3.76 -7.63
CA ASN A 313 -17.31 -3.53 -9.05
C ASN A 313 -15.82 -3.33 -9.38
N GLY A 314 -14.91 -3.93 -8.59
CA GLY A 314 -13.45 -3.72 -8.61
C GLY A 314 -12.86 -3.09 -9.89
N ALA A 315 -12.19 -1.96 -9.72
CA ALA A 315 -11.61 -1.11 -10.76
C ALA A 315 -10.16 -1.49 -11.12
N GLY A 316 -9.50 -2.33 -10.34
CA GLY A 316 -8.11 -2.75 -10.54
C GLY A 316 -7.94 -3.97 -11.43
N MET A 317 -6.70 -4.20 -11.85
CA MET A 317 -6.33 -5.36 -12.67
C MET A 317 -6.51 -6.67 -11.90
N GLU A 318 -6.24 -6.66 -10.60
CA GLU A 318 -6.42 -7.81 -9.71
C GLU A 318 -7.89 -8.24 -9.65
N SER A 319 -8.81 -7.28 -9.57
CA SER A 319 -10.25 -7.54 -9.61
C SER A 319 -10.70 -8.15 -10.94
N LEU A 320 -10.17 -7.64 -12.07
CA LEU A 320 -10.42 -8.23 -13.39
C LEU A 320 -9.95 -9.70 -13.45
N LEU A 321 -8.73 -9.98 -12.99
CA LEU A 321 -8.17 -11.33 -12.99
C LEU A 321 -8.97 -12.29 -12.08
N ASP A 322 -9.42 -11.81 -10.92
CA ASP A 322 -10.28 -12.61 -10.03
C ASP A 322 -11.63 -12.96 -10.69
N VAL A 323 -12.26 -12.01 -11.38
CA VAL A 323 -13.49 -12.25 -12.16
C VAL A 323 -13.24 -13.30 -13.26
N ILE A 324 -12.12 -13.21 -13.98
CA ILE A 324 -11.75 -14.17 -15.02
C ILE A 324 -11.58 -15.56 -14.40
N VAL A 325 -10.81 -15.70 -13.32
CA VAL A 325 -10.59 -17.01 -12.65
C VAL A 325 -11.92 -17.61 -12.17
N LYS A 326 -12.81 -16.81 -11.59
CA LYS A 326 -14.16 -17.26 -11.18
C LYS A 326 -14.98 -17.76 -12.36
N LYS A 327 -14.96 -17.05 -13.49
CA LYS A 327 -15.64 -17.46 -14.73
C LYS A 327 -15.05 -18.75 -15.30
N ARG A 328 -13.73 -18.89 -15.32
CA ARG A 328 -13.03 -20.10 -15.79
C ARG A 328 -13.35 -21.35 -14.97
N THR A 329 -13.49 -21.20 -13.66
CA THR A 329 -13.73 -22.32 -12.73
C THR A 329 -15.21 -22.71 -12.59
N GLY A 330 -16.13 -22.08 -13.33
CA GLY A 330 -17.56 -22.37 -13.26
C GLY A 330 -18.24 -21.90 -11.96
N GLY A 331 -17.61 -20.98 -11.23
CA GLY A 331 -18.12 -20.46 -9.96
C GLY A 331 -19.34 -19.58 -10.16
N GLY A 332 -20.54 -20.13 -9.92
CA GLY A 332 -21.75 -19.35 -9.67
C GLY A 332 -21.53 -18.35 -8.54
N GLY A 333 -22.17 -17.19 -8.62
CA GLY A 333 -22.10 -16.13 -7.62
C GLY A 333 -22.49 -16.62 -6.23
N GLY A 334 -21.50 -17.08 -5.48
CA GLY A 334 -21.54 -17.10 -4.02
C GLY A 334 -20.89 -15.81 -3.56
N GLY A 335 -21.68 -14.72 -3.53
CA GLY A 335 -21.31 -13.58 -2.72
C GLY A 335 -21.00 -14.12 -1.32
N VAL A 336 -19.79 -13.89 -0.84
CA VAL A 336 -19.50 -14.02 0.57
C VAL A 336 -20.36 -12.93 1.22
N GLY A 337 -21.55 -13.33 1.68
CA GLY A 337 -22.31 -12.56 2.64
C GLY A 337 -21.42 -12.42 3.84
N VAL A 338 -20.77 -11.27 3.97
CA VAL A 338 -20.24 -10.84 5.25
C VAL A 338 -21.48 -10.54 6.06
N ASP A 339 -21.90 -11.51 6.87
CA ASP A 339 -22.91 -11.31 7.91
C ASP A 339 -22.34 -10.27 8.88
N GLY A 340 -22.53 -8.99 8.55
CA GLY A 340 -22.33 -7.83 9.39
C GLY A 340 -23.42 -7.78 10.47
N GLY A 341 -23.49 -8.82 11.28
CA GLY A 341 -24.28 -8.84 12.50
C GLY A 341 -23.55 -8.09 13.61
N TRP A 342 -23.51 -6.75 13.52
CA TRP A 342 -23.15 -5.88 14.63
C TRP A 342 -24.32 -4.93 14.91
N LEU A 343 -25.17 -5.41 15.84
CA LEU A 343 -25.98 -4.65 16.79
C LEU A 343 -26.37 -3.23 16.36
N ALA A 344 -27.47 -3.14 15.62
CA ALA A 344 -28.26 -1.92 15.58
C ALA A 344 -28.94 -1.69 16.94
N ASP A 345 -28.96 -0.41 17.28
CA ASP A 345 -29.22 0.19 18.57
C ASP A 345 -30.55 -0.20 19.24
N SER A 346 -30.49 -0.33 20.56
CA SER A 346 -31.65 -0.37 21.43
C SER A 346 -31.96 1.05 21.92
N ALA A 347 -33.02 1.68 21.41
CA ALA A 347 -33.70 2.75 22.15
C ALA A 347 -35.14 3.00 21.67
N ALA A 348 -36.00 3.14 22.67
CA ALA A 348 -37.29 3.84 22.69
C ALA A 348 -38.52 3.14 22.09
N ALA A 349 -39.25 2.52 23.02
CA ALA A 349 -40.70 2.38 22.97
C ALA A 349 -41.39 3.75 22.83
N ASP A 350 -42.46 3.80 22.04
CA ASP A 350 -43.75 4.32 22.51
C ASP A 350 -44.87 3.77 21.62
N GLY A 351 -45.94 3.33 22.28
CA GLY A 351 -47.06 2.64 21.64
C GLY A 351 -48.15 3.57 21.13
N ALA A 352 -48.97 3.04 20.24
CA ALA A 352 -50.42 3.28 20.23
C ALA A 352 -51.11 2.21 19.39
N ASP A 353 -52.18 1.70 19.98
CA ASP A 353 -53.09 0.66 19.56
C ASP A 353 -54.24 1.23 18.68
N ALA A 354 -54.95 0.29 18.04
CA ALA A 354 -56.32 0.34 17.52
C ALA A 354 -56.57 0.74 16.05
N GLY A 355 -57.18 -0.19 15.31
CA GLY A 355 -58.27 0.13 14.38
C GLY A 355 -58.41 -0.76 13.14
N ASP A 356 -59.17 -1.86 13.27
CA ASP A 356 -59.84 -2.59 12.18
C ASP A 356 -60.80 -1.67 11.38
N ASP A 357 -60.86 -1.82 10.05
CA ASP A 357 -62.01 -2.33 9.24
C ASP A 357 -61.73 -2.14 7.72
N PRO A 358 -62.44 -2.83 6.79
CA PRO A 358 -61.92 -3.33 5.54
C PRO A 358 -62.67 -2.68 4.34
N ASP A 359 -62.62 -3.34 3.19
CA ASP A 359 -63.29 -3.02 1.92
C ASP A 359 -62.49 -2.10 0.98
N LEU A 360 -61.92 -2.69 -0.09
CA LEU A 360 -62.58 -2.72 -1.40
C LEU A 360 -61.68 -3.39 -2.46
N GLU A 361 -62.13 -4.56 -2.90
CA GLU A 361 -62.18 -5.08 -4.29
C GLU A 361 -60.92 -5.13 -5.18
N ASP A 362 -60.51 -6.38 -5.43
CA ASP A 362 -59.80 -6.92 -6.60
C ASP A 362 -60.48 -6.48 -7.92
N PRO A 363 -59.73 -6.18 -8.99
CA PRO A 363 -59.59 -7.23 -10.01
C PRO A 363 -58.25 -7.26 -10.80
N ASP A 364 -57.88 -8.48 -11.16
CA ASP A 364 -57.26 -8.94 -12.42
C ASP A 364 -55.88 -8.42 -12.83
N ASP A 365 -54.87 -9.23 -12.51
CA ASP A 365 -53.97 -9.93 -13.45
C ASP A 365 -53.67 -9.21 -14.79
N VAL A 366 -52.56 -8.47 -14.85
CA VAL A 366 -51.79 -8.27 -16.09
C VAL A 366 -50.29 -8.10 -15.79
N SER A 367 -49.55 -8.97 -16.44
CA SER A 367 -48.10 -9.10 -16.49
C SER A 367 -47.30 -7.80 -16.67
N SER A 368 -46.19 -7.76 -15.95
CA SER A 368 -45.02 -6.90 -16.07
C SER A 368 -44.64 -6.50 -17.51
N SER A 369 -44.57 -5.20 -17.77
CA SER A 369 -43.77 -4.61 -18.85
C SER A 369 -42.78 -3.60 -18.26
N SER A 370 -41.61 -4.08 -17.87
CA SER A 370 -40.42 -3.24 -17.72
C SER A 370 -39.98 -2.81 -19.12
N GLY A 371 -39.95 -1.49 -19.35
CA GLY A 371 -39.67 -0.88 -20.64
C GLY A 371 -38.36 -1.37 -21.25
N SER A 372 -38.49 -1.97 -22.43
CA SER A 372 -37.44 -2.21 -23.40
C SER A 372 -36.84 -0.89 -23.87
N PHE A 373 -35.55 -0.69 -23.58
CA PHE A 373 -34.73 0.27 -24.30
C PHE A 373 -34.19 -0.47 -25.52
N ASP A 374 -34.98 -0.50 -26.61
CA ASP A 374 -34.57 -1.08 -27.88
C ASP A 374 -34.02 -0.01 -28.83
N GLU A 375 -32.82 -0.32 -29.32
CA GLU A 375 -32.37 -0.17 -30.71
C GLU A 375 -32.27 1.24 -31.32
N ALA A 376 -31.05 1.79 -31.26
CA ALA A 376 -30.43 2.50 -32.38
C ALA A 376 -28.90 2.66 -32.17
N PHE A 377 -28.15 1.56 -32.23
CA PHE A 377 -26.70 1.62 -32.48
C PHE A 377 -26.35 0.51 -33.47
N ASP A 378 -26.60 0.83 -34.74
CA ASP A 378 -26.24 -0.02 -35.86
C ASP A 378 -24.92 0.46 -36.48
N SER A 379 -24.15 -0.51 -36.97
CA SER A 379 -22.89 -0.42 -37.71
C SER A 379 -21.56 -0.23 -36.94
N PHE A 380 -21.10 -1.31 -36.30
CA PHE A 380 -19.75 -1.85 -36.53
C PHE A 380 -19.86 -3.37 -36.64
N ASP A 381 -20.09 -3.83 -37.86
CA ASP A 381 -20.25 -5.25 -38.22
C ASP A 381 -18.91 -6.00 -38.08
N PHE A 382 -18.76 -6.82 -37.04
CA PHE A 382 -17.84 -7.97 -36.97
C PHE A 382 -18.26 -8.95 -35.83
N ASP A 383 -19.57 -9.24 -35.70
CA ASP A 383 -20.12 -10.11 -34.65
C ASP A 383 -20.69 -11.44 -35.18
N GLU A 384 -20.02 -12.07 -36.15
CA GLU A 384 -20.30 -13.47 -36.48
C GLU A 384 -19.33 -14.43 -35.76
N CYS A 385 -19.88 -15.16 -34.79
CA CYS A 385 -19.51 -16.51 -34.36
C CYS A 385 -18.39 -16.72 -33.32
N ILE A 386 -18.35 -15.97 -32.22
CA ILE A 386 -17.65 -16.44 -31.02
C ILE A 386 -18.64 -16.50 -29.86
N ASP A 387 -18.99 -17.71 -29.43
CA ASP A 387 -19.73 -17.92 -28.18
C ASP A 387 -18.83 -17.52 -27.01
N LEU A 388 -19.02 -16.28 -26.55
CA LEU A 388 -18.24 -15.68 -25.46
C LEU A 388 -18.35 -16.49 -24.16
N GLU A 389 -19.41 -17.27 -23.92
CA GLU A 389 -19.49 -18.12 -22.73
C GLU A 389 -18.53 -19.31 -22.82
N CYS A 390 -18.35 -19.87 -24.03
CA CYS A 390 -17.43 -20.98 -24.27
C CYS A 390 -15.96 -20.55 -24.17
N VAL A 391 -15.61 -19.31 -24.53
CA VAL A 391 -14.24 -18.76 -24.49
C VAL A 391 -13.61 -18.86 -23.10
N TRP A 392 -14.38 -18.61 -22.03
CA TRP A 392 -13.85 -18.65 -20.65
C TRP A 392 -13.60 -20.07 -20.14
N SER A 393 -14.22 -21.09 -20.75
CA SER A 393 -14.05 -22.49 -20.37
C SER A 393 -12.89 -23.19 -21.08
N VAL A 394 -12.19 -22.49 -21.97
CA VAL A 394 -11.10 -23.02 -22.78
C VAL A 394 -9.95 -23.52 -21.88
N PRO A 395 -9.43 -24.74 -22.10
CA PRO A 395 -8.35 -25.31 -21.31
C PRO A 395 -6.95 -24.87 -21.76
N ASP A 396 -6.79 -24.36 -22.99
CA ASP A 396 -5.48 -24.02 -23.56
C ASP A 396 -5.51 -22.72 -24.39
N HIS A 397 -4.54 -21.84 -24.16
CA HIS A 397 -4.36 -20.56 -24.86
C HIS A 397 -4.17 -20.68 -26.37
N ALA A 398 -3.69 -21.84 -26.85
CA ALA A 398 -3.46 -22.10 -28.27
C ALA A 398 -4.71 -22.61 -29.01
N GLU A 399 -5.86 -22.77 -28.34
CA GLU A 399 -7.10 -23.13 -29.02
C GLU A 399 -7.62 -21.99 -29.90
N ASP A 400 -8.13 -22.36 -31.09
CA ASP A 400 -8.61 -21.40 -32.10
C ASP A 400 -9.61 -20.39 -31.51
N VAL A 401 -10.47 -20.85 -30.59
CA VAL A 401 -11.49 -20.02 -29.92
C VAL A 401 -10.86 -18.89 -29.09
N ALA A 402 -9.80 -19.17 -28.31
CA ALA A 402 -9.14 -18.15 -27.49
C ALA A 402 -8.29 -17.19 -28.32
N VAL A 403 -7.69 -17.68 -29.41
CA VAL A 403 -6.89 -16.87 -30.35
C VAL A 403 -7.79 -15.96 -31.18
N ASP A 404 -8.91 -16.46 -31.69
CA ASP A 404 -9.85 -15.69 -32.49
C ASP A 404 -10.58 -14.65 -31.64
N ALA A 405 -10.90 -14.96 -30.37
CA ALA A 405 -11.45 -13.99 -29.42
C ALA A 405 -10.49 -12.83 -29.16
N LEU A 406 -9.20 -13.12 -28.91
CA LEU A 406 -8.18 -12.09 -28.75
C LEU A 406 -8.00 -11.24 -30.02
N ARG A 407 -7.99 -11.89 -31.20
CA ARG A 407 -7.88 -11.19 -32.50
C ARG A 407 -9.07 -10.26 -32.71
N SER A 408 -10.29 -10.74 -32.49
CA SER A 408 -11.51 -9.96 -32.65
C SER A 408 -11.51 -8.74 -31.72
N ALA A 409 -11.20 -8.93 -30.43
CA ALA A 409 -11.12 -7.84 -29.47
C ALA A 409 -10.06 -6.79 -29.86
N ALA A 410 -8.89 -7.22 -30.36
CA ALA A 410 -7.85 -6.31 -30.83
C ALA A 410 -8.29 -5.52 -32.06
N MET A 411 -8.93 -6.17 -33.04
CA MET A 411 -9.44 -5.49 -34.24
C MET A 411 -10.53 -4.47 -33.90
N ASN A 412 -11.42 -4.80 -32.96
CA ASN A 412 -12.47 -3.88 -32.51
C ASN A 412 -11.90 -2.65 -31.79
N ALA A 413 -10.90 -2.84 -30.92
CA ALA A 413 -10.20 -1.72 -30.27
C ALA A 413 -9.50 -0.82 -31.30
N VAL A 414 -8.87 -1.39 -32.33
CA VAL A 414 -8.26 -0.63 -33.43
C VAL A 414 -9.32 0.14 -34.23
N ALA A 415 -10.45 -0.48 -34.55
CA ALA A 415 -11.53 0.16 -35.29
C ALA A 415 -12.14 1.33 -34.52
N ALA A 416 -12.38 1.16 -33.22
CA ALA A 416 -12.89 2.21 -32.34
C ALA A 416 -11.92 3.40 -32.23
N ALA A 417 -10.61 3.13 -32.14
CA ALA A 417 -9.59 4.18 -32.13
C ALA A 417 -9.46 4.90 -33.49
N ALA A 418 -9.44 4.16 -34.59
CA ALA A 418 -9.25 4.70 -35.94
C ALA A 418 -10.44 5.57 -36.39
N SER A 419 -11.64 5.28 -35.89
CA SER A 419 -12.87 6.03 -36.18
C SER A 419 -13.10 7.22 -35.24
N ASP A 420 -12.22 7.45 -34.25
CA ASP A 420 -12.45 8.38 -33.14
C ASP A 420 -13.85 8.20 -32.53
N ALA A 421 -14.24 6.93 -32.34
CA ALA A 421 -15.56 6.58 -31.81
C ALA A 421 -15.80 7.24 -30.45
N PRO A 422 -17.06 7.46 -30.01
CA PRO A 422 -17.36 8.04 -28.70
C PRO A 422 -16.59 7.37 -27.56
N ALA A 423 -16.25 8.14 -26.51
CA ALA A 423 -15.39 7.68 -25.42
C ALA A 423 -15.86 6.35 -24.80
N GLU A 424 -17.16 6.20 -24.56
CA GLU A 424 -17.78 4.98 -24.03
C GLU A 424 -17.51 3.75 -24.91
N VAL A 425 -17.59 3.89 -26.23
CA VAL A 425 -17.31 2.81 -27.19
C VAL A 425 -15.84 2.43 -27.17
N ARG A 426 -14.93 3.41 -27.08
CA ARG A 426 -13.49 3.14 -26.97
C ARG A 426 -13.14 2.45 -25.67
N VAL A 427 -13.76 2.86 -24.56
CA VAL A 427 -13.57 2.22 -23.24
C VAL A 427 -14.04 0.77 -23.26
N ASP A 428 -15.22 0.49 -23.81
CA ASP A 428 -15.74 -0.88 -23.94
C ASP A 428 -14.82 -1.76 -24.80
N ALA A 429 -14.39 -1.26 -25.97
CA ALA A 429 -13.52 -2.00 -26.87
C ALA A 429 -12.13 -2.30 -26.25
N LEU A 430 -11.53 -1.33 -25.56
CA LEU A 430 -10.28 -1.51 -24.83
C LEU A 430 -10.45 -2.45 -23.63
N GLY A 431 -11.58 -2.37 -22.92
CA GLY A 431 -11.92 -3.26 -21.81
C GLY A 431 -12.04 -4.72 -22.27
N LYS A 432 -12.72 -4.97 -23.40
CA LYS A 432 -12.80 -6.31 -24.01
C LYS A 432 -11.44 -6.86 -24.39
N LEU A 433 -10.57 -6.03 -24.99
CA LEU A 433 -9.19 -6.42 -25.28
C LEU A 433 -8.41 -6.77 -24.01
N LEU A 434 -8.53 -5.95 -22.97
CA LEU A 434 -7.87 -6.18 -21.68
C LEU A 434 -8.34 -7.49 -21.03
N ALA A 435 -9.64 -7.79 -21.09
CA ALA A 435 -10.20 -9.03 -20.60
C ALA A 435 -9.64 -10.26 -21.33
N GLN A 436 -9.45 -10.18 -22.66
CA GLN A 436 -8.80 -11.25 -23.42
C GLN A 436 -7.32 -11.40 -23.07
N VAL A 437 -6.57 -10.31 -22.86
CA VAL A 437 -5.20 -10.39 -22.33
C VAL A 437 -5.18 -11.08 -20.97
N GLY A 438 -6.12 -10.74 -20.08
CA GLY A 438 -6.27 -11.36 -18.76
C GLY A 438 -6.56 -12.87 -18.85
N LEU A 439 -7.40 -13.31 -19.80
CA LEU A 439 -7.67 -14.73 -20.05
C LEU A 439 -6.42 -15.51 -20.41
N HIS A 440 -5.63 -14.99 -21.36
CA HIS A 440 -4.37 -15.61 -21.79
C HIS A 440 -3.36 -15.68 -20.64
N VAL A 441 -3.31 -14.65 -19.79
CA VAL A 441 -2.49 -14.67 -18.57
C VAL A 441 -2.98 -15.74 -17.58
N ALA A 442 -4.30 -15.85 -17.34
CA ALA A 442 -4.85 -16.87 -16.45
C ALA A 442 -4.51 -18.29 -16.92
N LEU A 443 -4.64 -18.56 -18.22
CA LEU A 443 -4.23 -19.81 -18.86
C LEU A 443 -2.74 -20.11 -18.66
N ALA A 444 -1.88 -19.12 -18.91
CA ALA A 444 -0.44 -19.26 -18.73
C ALA A 444 -0.04 -19.54 -17.26
N VAL A 445 -0.76 -18.94 -16.31
CA VAL A 445 -0.57 -19.20 -14.87
C VAL A 445 -0.95 -20.64 -14.50
N GLU A 446 -2.05 -21.16 -15.03
CA GLU A 446 -2.51 -22.54 -14.77
C GLU A 446 -1.48 -23.59 -15.19
N VAL A 447 -0.76 -23.36 -16.29
CA VAL A 447 0.32 -24.24 -16.77
C VAL A 447 1.71 -23.89 -16.22
N GLY A 448 1.83 -22.81 -15.45
CA GLY A 448 3.08 -22.39 -14.80
C GLY A 448 4.10 -21.73 -15.72
N GLU A 449 3.65 -21.05 -16.79
CA GLU A 449 4.52 -20.41 -17.78
C GLU A 449 4.92 -18.98 -17.38
N PHE A 450 3.95 -18.06 -17.29
CA PHE A 450 4.17 -16.65 -16.91
C PHE A 450 2.92 -16.06 -16.21
N ALA A 451 3.09 -14.91 -15.56
CA ALA A 451 2.03 -14.21 -14.84
C ALA A 451 1.89 -12.74 -15.31
N MET A 452 0.84 -12.05 -14.83
CA MET A 452 0.58 -10.64 -15.18
C MET A 452 1.79 -9.74 -14.92
N ARG A 453 2.54 -9.99 -13.83
CA ARG A 453 3.76 -9.23 -13.51
C ARG A 453 4.80 -9.27 -14.64
N ASP A 454 4.89 -10.39 -15.35
CA ASP A 454 5.88 -10.60 -16.41
C ASP A 454 5.46 -9.83 -17.68
N VAL A 455 4.16 -9.81 -17.98
CA VAL A 455 3.56 -9.01 -19.05
C VAL A 455 3.75 -7.51 -18.80
N VAL A 456 3.45 -7.04 -17.58
CA VAL A 456 3.63 -5.63 -17.19
C VAL A 456 5.11 -5.23 -17.26
N ALA A 457 6.02 -6.07 -16.78
CA ALA A 457 7.46 -5.80 -16.86
C ALA A 457 7.94 -5.66 -18.32
N ALA A 458 7.47 -6.53 -19.22
CA ALA A 458 7.78 -6.44 -20.64
C ALA A 458 7.20 -5.18 -21.29
N ALA A 459 5.98 -4.79 -20.93
CA ALA A 459 5.34 -3.56 -21.41
C ALA A 459 6.12 -2.30 -20.98
N ILE A 460 6.52 -2.23 -19.71
CA ILE A 460 7.34 -1.12 -19.18
C ILE A 460 8.65 -0.97 -19.98
N GLU A 461 9.33 -2.09 -20.26
CA GLU A 461 10.59 -2.05 -21.02
C GLU A 461 10.36 -1.60 -22.48
N SER A 462 9.26 -2.02 -23.11
CA SER A 462 8.92 -1.57 -24.46
C SER A 462 8.72 -0.06 -24.53
N VAL A 463 7.97 0.52 -23.59
CA VAL A 463 7.72 1.97 -23.51
C VAL A 463 9.02 2.74 -23.28
N ARG A 464 9.90 2.24 -22.38
CA ARG A 464 11.21 2.87 -22.12
C ARG A 464 12.10 2.91 -23.36
N ARG A 465 12.15 1.82 -24.12
CA ARG A 465 12.96 1.71 -25.34
C ARG A 465 12.51 2.69 -26.43
N GLU A 466 11.22 2.96 -26.53
CA GLU A 466 10.66 3.92 -27.49
C GLU A 466 10.97 5.37 -27.13
N GLY A 467 11.08 5.68 -25.82
CA GLY A 467 11.48 7.01 -25.35
C GLY A 467 12.96 7.38 -25.58
N THR A 468 13.84 6.41 -25.80
CA THR A 468 15.29 6.62 -25.99
C THR A 468 15.74 6.68 -27.46
N GLY A 469 14.84 6.44 -28.43
CA GLY A 469 15.18 6.31 -29.85
C GLY A 469 15.32 7.63 -30.64
N GLY A 470 15.28 8.79 -29.98
CA GLY A 470 15.18 10.10 -30.63
C GLY A 470 16.48 10.88 -30.90
N ASP A 471 17.65 10.48 -30.36
CA ASP A 471 18.85 11.33 -30.40
C ASP A 471 20.12 10.71 -31.03
N ASP A 472 20.08 9.45 -31.48
CA ASP A 472 21.24 8.80 -32.13
C ASP A 472 21.20 8.87 -33.68
N GLY A 473 20.63 9.95 -34.20
CA GLY A 473 20.30 10.11 -35.63
C GLY A 473 21.09 11.15 -36.41
N GLU A 474 22.19 11.72 -35.89
CA GLU A 474 22.95 12.75 -36.65
C GLU A 474 24.45 12.79 -36.31
N ALA A 475 25.13 11.65 -36.31
CA ALA A 475 26.59 11.62 -36.16
C ALA A 475 27.29 10.48 -36.92
N ARG A 476 26.85 10.15 -38.14
CA ARG A 476 27.67 9.36 -39.09
C ARG A 476 27.46 9.84 -40.52
N GLY A 477 28.19 10.88 -40.88
CA GLY A 477 28.27 11.39 -42.24
C GLY A 477 29.45 12.35 -42.41
N SER A 478 30.67 11.80 -42.45
CA SER A 478 31.85 12.45 -43.03
C SER A 478 32.84 11.40 -43.52
#